data_AF-A0A4R5KQL7-F1
#
_entry.id   AF-A0A4R5KQL7-F1
#
_cell.length_a   1.000
_cell.length_b   1.000
_cell.length_c   1.000
_cell.angle_alpha   90.00
_cell.angle_beta   90.00
_cell.angle_gamma   90.00
#
_symmetry.space_group_name_H-M   'P 1'
#
loop_
_entity.id
_entity.type
_entity.pdbx_description
1 polymer ?
#
loop_
_entity_poly.entity_id
_entity_poly.type
_entity_poly.pdbx_seq_one_letter_code
_entity_poly.pdbx_strand_id
1 'polypeptide(L)' 'MTFETADSVTLKIWDRANAHHTLDALVHDFSLRHNTSKASIDVTYAGPNTYTVSLSGSTAKAAAFDTHSL' A
#
# COMPACT_ATOMS: atom_id res chain seq x y z
N MET A 1 9.81 13.08 -19.79
CA MET A 1 8.63 12.44 -19.17
C MET A 1 9.03 12.18 -17.72
N THR A 2 8.63 13.03 -16.78
CA THR A 2 8.93 12.81 -15.35
C THR A 2 8.00 11.72 -14.87
N PHE A 3 8.52 10.50 -14.78
CA PHE A 3 7.85 9.41 -14.10
C PHE A 3 7.88 9.79 -12.62
N GLU A 4 6.82 10.44 -12.17
CA GLU A 4 6.52 10.52 -10.75
C GLU A 4 6.36 9.07 -10.32
N THR A 5 7.44 8.50 -9.78
CA THR A 5 7.46 7.14 -9.23
C THR A 5 6.61 7.21 -7.98
N ALA A 6 5.28 7.16 -8.15
CA ALA A 6 4.33 7.33 -7.07
C ALA A 6 4.69 6.33 -5.98
N ASP A 7 5.16 6.83 -4.84
CA ASP A 7 5.65 6.05 -3.71
C ASP A 7 4.51 5.34 -2.98
N SER A 8 3.28 5.65 -3.41
CA SER A 8 2.03 5.12 -2.91
C SER A 8 1.03 4.91 -4.04
N VAL A 9 0.30 3.80 -4.00
CA VAL A 9 -0.80 3.45 -4.91
C VAL A 9 -2.04 3.17 -4.08
N THR A 10 -3.14 3.82 -4.44
CA THR A 10 -4.46 3.54 -3.84
C THR A 10 -5.32 2.77 -4.82
N LEU A 11 -5.83 1.61 -4.40
CA LEU A 11 -6.70 0.75 -5.19
C LEU A 11 -7.99 0.43 -4.45
N LYS A 12 -9.09 0.37 -5.21
CA LYS A 12 -10.37 -0.15 -4.73
C LYS A 12 -10.53 -1.62 -5.10
N ILE A 13 -10.56 -2.49 -4.10
CA ILE A 13 -10.75 -3.94 -4.25
C ILE A 13 -12.18 -4.31 -3.88
N TRP A 14 -13.00 -4.56 -4.89
CA TRP A 14 -14.40 -4.95 -4.72
C TRP A 14 -14.58 -6.44 -4.44
N ASP A 15 -13.72 -7.27 -5.02
CA ASP A 15 -13.71 -8.72 -4.78
C ASP A 15 -12.92 -9.07 -3.52
N ARG A 16 -13.63 -9.35 -2.43
CA ARG A 16 -12.98 -9.66 -1.14
C ARG A 16 -12.31 -11.04 -1.11
N ALA A 17 -12.77 -11.97 -1.96
CA ALA A 17 -12.21 -13.33 -2.02
C ALA A 17 -10.77 -13.33 -2.54
N ASN A 18 -10.46 -12.45 -3.49
CA ASN A 18 -9.14 -12.29 -4.08
C ASN A 18 -8.36 -11.10 -3.53
N ALA A 19 -8.90 -10.35 -2.56
CA ALA A 19 -8.24 -9.15 -2.04
C ALA A 19 -6.82 -9.40 -1.53
N HIS A 20 -6.60 -10.51 -0.80
CA HIS A 20 -5.26 -10.89 -0.36
C HIS A 20 -4.32 -11.19 -1.52
N HIS A 21 -4.81 -11.90 -2.54
CA HIS A 21 -4.01 -12.23 -3.72
C HIS A 21 -3.67 -10.97 -4.54
N THR A 22 -4.63 -10.07 -4.71
CA THR A 22 -4.42 -8.78 -5.38
C THR A 22 -3.41 -7.91 -4.62
N LEU A 23 -3.52 -7.83 -3.28
CA LEU A 23 -2.56 -7.10 -2.46
C LEU A 23 -1.17 -7.72 -2.54
N ASP A 24 -1.04 -9.05 -2.48
CA ASP A 24 0.26 -9.72 -2.58
C ASP A 24 0.94 -9.46 -3.93
N ALA A 25 0.19 -9.55 -5.02
CA ALA A 25 0.66 -9.25 -6.37
C ALA A 25 1.10 -7.78 -6.50
N LEU A 26 0.34 -6.84 -5.91
CA LEU A 26 0.70 -5.42 -5.91
C LEU A 26 1.97 -5.15 -5.11
N VAL A 27 2.09 -5.72 -3.91
CA VAL A 27 3.28 -5.59 -3.07
C VAL A 27 4.49 -6.17 -3.80
N HIS A 28 4.34 -7.30 -4.49
CA HIS A 28 5.39 -7.90 -5.30
C HIS A 28 5.81 -7.01 -6.48
N ASP A 29 4.86 -6.48 -7.25
CA ASP A 29 5.12 -5.52 -8.33
C ASP A 29 5.85 -4.27 -7.80
N PHE A 30 5.39 -3.72 -6.68
CA PHE A 30 6.01 -2.57 -6.02
C PHE A 30 7.45 -2.86 -5.60
N SER A 31 7.69 -4.06 -5.05
CA SER A 31 9.03 -4.52 -4.64
C SER A 31 9.99 -4.55 -5.83
N LEU A 32 9.54 -5.10 -6.96
CA LEU A 32 10.35 -5.19 -8.18
C LEU A 32 10.61 -3.82 -8.79
N ARG A 33 9.59 -2.97 -8.87
CA ARG A 33 9.67 -1.65 -9.49
C ARG A 33 10.55 -0.68 -8.70
N HIS A 34 10.50 -0.75 -7.37
CA HIS A 34 11.30 0.10 -6.49
C HIS A 34 12.59 -0.58 -5.98
N ASN A 35 12.89 -1.81 -6.45
CA ASN A 35 14.00 -2.62 -5.98
C ASN A 35 14.09 -2.66 -4.44
N THR A 36 12.93 -2.84 -3.80
CA THR A 36 12.80 -2.84 -2.35
C THR A 36 12.34 -4.19 -1.85
N SER A 37 12.52 -4.46 -0.57
CA SER A 37 11.97 -5.66 0.06
C SER A 37 10.48 -5.48 0.36
N LYS A 38 9.69 -6.56 0.29
CA LYS A 38 8.27 -6.54 0.70
C LYS A 38 8.06 -5.99 2.13
N ALA A 39 9.06 -6.16 3.01
CA ALA A 39 9.05 -5.63 4.37
C ALA A 39 9.09 -4.09 4.43
N SER A 40 9.54 -3.44 3.36
CA SER A 40 9.60 -1.98 3.23
C SER A 40 8.36 -1.42 2.52
N ILE A 41 7.27 -2.17 2.47
CA ILE A 41 5.99 -1.76 1.86
C ILE A 41 4.91 -1.85 2.93
N ASP A 42 4.23 -0.74 3.17
CA ASP A 42 3.07 -0.64 4.05
C ASP A 42 1.78 -0.75 3.26
N VAL A 43 0.80 -1.46 3.81
CA VAL A 43 -0.55 -1.56 3.24
C VAL A 43 -1.54 -0.99 4.25
N THR A 44 -2.00 0.22 3.97
CA THR A 44 -2.99 0.93 4.79
C THR A 44 -4.40 0.66 4.25
N TYR A 45 -5.32 0.27 5.12
CA TYR A 45 -6.75 0.23 4.79
C TYR A 45 -7.37 1.61 5.01
N ALA A 46 -7.71 2.31 3.93
CA ALA A 46 -8.15 3.71 3.98
C ALA A 46 -9.69 3.87 4.02
N GLY A 47 -10.46 2.83 3.69
CA GLY A 47 -11.91 2.94 3.66
C GLY A 47 -12.61 1.73 3.04
N PRO A 48 -13.93 1.76 2.83
CA PRO A 48 -14.69 0.63 2.32
C PRO A 48 -14.09 0.18 0.99
N ASN A 49 -13.52 -1.02 0.99
CA ASN A 49 -12.87 -1.63 -0.16
C ASN A 49 -11.67 -0.85 -0.71
N THR A 50 -11.10 0.11 0.03
CA THR A 50 -9.99 0.95 -0.44
C THR A 50 -8.72 0.65 0.34
N TYR A 51 -7.67 0.32 -0.40
CA TYR A 51 -6.36 -0.02 0.14
C TYR A 51 -5.30 0.89 -0.48
N THR A 52 -4.41 1.40 0.35
CA THR A 52 -3.27 2.22 -0.07
C THR A 52 -2.00 1.44 0.24
N VAL A 53 -1.26 1.07 -0.80
CA VAL A 53 0.05 0.44 -0.71
C VAL A 53 1.10 1.53 -0.85
N SER A 54 2.05 1.65 0.09
CA SER A 54 3.07 2.69 0.07
C SER A 54 4.42 2.18 0.55
N LEU A 55 5.52 2.84 0.19
CA LEU A 55 6.85 2.46 0.67
C LEU A 55 7.05 2.92 2.13
N SER A 56 7.34 1.97 3.01
CA SER A 56 7.85 2.19 4.37
C SER A 56 9.24 2.82 4.27
N GLY A 57 9.27 4.14 4.09
CA GLY A 57 10.48 4.94 3.92
C GLY A 57 10.25 6.25 3.16
N SER A 58 9.25 6.30 2.29
CA SER A 58 8.89 7.52 1.55
C SER A 58 7.76 8.31 2.23
N THR A 59 6.99 7.67 3.10
CA THR A 59 5.87 8.32 3.78
C THR A 59 6.37 9.08 5.01
N ALA A 60 6.69 10.36 4.80
CA ALA A 60 6.55 11.35 5.84
C ALA A 60 5.11 11.27 6.39
N LYS A 61 4.93 10.57 7.52
CA LYS A 61 3.90 10.85 8.53
C LYS A 61 2.51 11.22 7.95
N ALA A 62 1.81 10.28 7.33
CA ALA A 62 0.39 10.40 7.03
C ALA A 62 -0.21 8.98 7.03
N ALA A 63 -0.96 8.50 8.01
CA ALA A 63 -1.60 9.12 9.15
C ALA A 63 -1.31 8.28 10.38
N ALA A 64 -1.29 8.95 11.53
CA ALA A 64 -1.11 8.34 12.83
C ALA A 64 -2.05 7.15 13.01
N PHE A 65 -1.46 6.05 13.45
CA PHE A 65 -1.95 5.23 14.55
C PHE A 65 -3.14 5.87 15.27
N ASP A 66 -4.38 5.55 14.86
CA ASP A 66 -5.50 5.70 15.79
C ASP A 66 -5.48 4.48 16.69
N THR A 67 -5.04 4.78 17.90
CA THR A 67 -4.76 3.85 18.96
C THR A 67 -6.08 3.28 19.50
N HIS A 68 -6.05 2.00 19.82
CA HIS A 68 -6.99 1.31 20.68
C HIS A 68 -7.62 2.20 21.79
N SER A 69 -8.94 2.39 21.78
CA SER A 69 -9.81 2.85 22.90
C SER A 69 -11.27 2.88 22.38
N LEU A 70 -12.29 2.20 22.90
CA LEU A 70 -12.62 1.54 24.16
C LEU A 70 -13.53 0.32 23.89
#